data_AF-A0A537ZBD1-F1
#
_entry.id   AF-A0A537ZBD1-F1
#
_cell.length_a   1.000
_cell.length_b   1.000
_cell.length_c   1.000
_cell.angle_alpha   90.00
_cell.angle_beta   90.00
_cell.angle_gamma   90.00
#
_symmetry.space_group_name_H-M   'P 1'
#
loop_
_entity.id
_entity.type
_entity.pdbx_description
1 polymer ?
#
loop_
_entity_poly.entity_id
_entity_poly.type
_entity_poly.pdbx_seq_one_letter_code
_entity_poly.pdbx_strand_id
1 'polypeptide(L)'
;KEDRGHKVFVDSTRAGGATVIAAYSPRVRPGVPVSFPVRWDDLEQISPADFTVHTALQQLPDDDPWSALMSRPQHLSAELIADGHAIPVARVQAMHEGKRRARARRR
;
A
#
# COMPACT_ATOMS: atom_id res chain seq x y z
N LYS A 1 6.30 12.98 6.71
CA LYS A 1 7.41 12.48 5.83
C LYS A 1 8.75 12.72 6.51
N GLU A 2 8.98 13.92 7.04
CA GLU A 2 10.19 14.30 7.79
C GLU A 2 10.46 13.37 8.99
N ASP A 3 9.43 13.03 9.78
CA ASP A 3 9.60 12.19 10.98
C ASP A 3 9.92 10.70 10.70
N ARG A 4 9.92 10.27 9.43
CA ARG A 4 10.12 8.86 9.05
C ARG A 4 11.59 8.48 8.87
N GLY A 5 12.48 9.45 8.65
CA GLY A 5 13.87 9.19 8.27
C GLY A 5 13.96 8.18 7.11
N HIS A 6 14.76 7.13 7.29
CA HIS A 6 15.02 6.06 6.32
C HIS A 6 14.09 4.83 6.42
N LYS A 7 12.96 4.94 7.15
CA LYS A 7 12.03 3.81 7.36
C LYS A 7 10.90 3.79 6.32
N VAL A 8 10.24 2.64 6.19
CA VAL A 8 8.99 2.49 5.42
C VAL A 8 7.80 2.88 6.30
N PHE A 9 6.77 3.52 5.72
CA PHE A 9 5.55 3.86 6.44
C PHE A 9 4.45 2.90 6.03
N VAL A 10 3.86 2.22 7.01
CA VAL A 10 2.69 1.37 6.80
C VAL A 10 1.45 2.25 6.81
N ASP A 11 0.92 2.58 5.63
CA ASP A 11 -0.23 3.49 5.48
C ASP A 11 -1.56 2.76 5.71
N SER A 12 -1.93 2.58 6.99
CA SER A 12 -3.22 2.00 7.38
C SER A 12 -4.41 2.91 7.08
N THR A 13 -4.19 4.17 6.68
CA THR A 13 -5.27 5.13 6.44
C THR A 13 -6.05 4.89 5.15
N ARG A 14 -5.61 3.90 4.35
CA ARG A 14 -6.26 3.46 3.11
C ARG A 14 -7.40 2.45 3.33
N ALA A 15 -7.43 1.79 4.48
CA ALA A 15 -8.54 0.90 4.82
C ALA A 15 -9.85 1.70 4.99
N GLY A 16 -10.97 1.16 4.49
CA GLY A 16 -12.29 1.74 4.73
C GLY A 16 -12.63 2.99 3.91
N GLY A 17 -12.42 2.96 2.59
CA GLY A 17 -13.00 3.95 1.66
C GLY A 17 -12.05 5.02 1.12
N ALA A 18 -10.75 4.92 1.40
CA ALA A 18 -9.73 5.74 0.76
C ALA A 18 -9.20 5.09 -0.52
N THR A 19 -8.59 5.89 -1.40
CA THR A 19 -8.13 5.43 -2.72
C THR A 19 -6.97 4.43 -2.59
N VAL A 20 -7.13 3.27 -3.25
CA VAL A 20 -6.09 2.28 -3.54
C VAL A 20 -6.08 2.04 -5.06
N ILE A 21 -4.91 1.72 -5.61
CA ILE A 21 -4.76 1.46 -7.04
C ILE A 21 -5.32 0.07 -7.40
N ALA A 22 -5.98 -0.07 -8.54
CA ALA A 22 -6.46 -1.35 -9.02
C ALA A 22 -5.30 -2.24 -9.52
N ALA A 23 -5.41 -3.56 -9.33
CA ALA A 23 -4.53 -4.53 -9.96
C ALA A 23 -4.51 -4.33 -11.49
N TYR A 24 -3.34 -4.53 -12.10
CA TYR A 24 -3.05 -4.33 -13.53
C TYR A 24 -3.27 -2.91 -14.06
N SER A 25 -3.60 -1.92 -13.23
CA SER A 25 -3.78 -0.54 -13.71
C SER A 25 -2.43 0.18 -13.88
N PRO A 26 -2.29 1.01 -14.94
CA PRO A 26 -1.08 1.81 -15.17
C PRO A 26 -0.98 3.01 -14.23
N ARG A 27 0.24 3.49 -14.03
CA ARG A 27 0.54 4.68 -13.22
C ARG A 27 1.07 5.80 -14.10
N VAL A 28 0.59 7.01 -13.87
CA VAL A 28 1.12 8.23 -14.52
C VAL A 28 2.45 8.63 -13.86
N ARG A 29 3.51 7.91 -14.23
CA ARG A 29 4.91 8.08 -13.79
C ARG A 29 5.85 7.78 -14.97
N PRO A 30 7.11 8.25 -14.95
CA PRO A 30 8.10 7.85 -15.95
C PRO A 30 8.18 6.33 -16.09
N GLY A 31 8.21 5.83 -17.33
CA GLY A 31 8.15 4.40 -17.65
C GLY A 31 6.76 3.77 -17.61
N VAL A 32 5.72 4.51 -17.18
CA VAL A 32 4.32 4.06 -17.09
C VAL A 32 4.20 2.67 -16.43
N PRO A 33 4.66 2.53 -15.16
CA PRO A 33 4.64 1.24 -14.48
C PRO A 33 3.21 0.78 -14.21
N VAL A 34 3.03 -0.53 -14.07
CA VAL A 34 1.75 -1.21 -13.85
C VAL A 34 1.71 -1.75 -12.42
N SER A 35 0.55 -1.65 -11.76
CA SER A 35 0.32 -2.31 -10.47
C SER A 35 0.16 -3.82 -10.66
N PHE A 36 1.26 -4.52 -10.85
CA PHE A 36 1.28 -5.93 -11.27
C PHE A 36 1.28 -6.88 -10.04
N PRO A 37 0.30 -7.80 -9.91
CA PRO A 37 0.33 -8.87 -8.92
C PRO A 37 1.48 -9.85 -9.13
N VAL A 38 2.09 -10.31 -8.04
CA VAL A 38 3.27 -11.20 -8.06
C VAL A 38 3.15 -12.27 -6.97
N ARG A 39 3.91 -13.36 -7.09
CA ARG A 39 3.96 -14.40 -6.06
C ARG A 39 4.87 -13.96 -4.92
N TRP A 40 4.65 -14.53 -3.73
CA TRP A 40 5.52 -14.29 -2.58
C TRP A 40 6.96 -14.76 -2.83
N ASP A 41 7.13 -15.89 -3.50
CA ASP A 41 8.44 -16.49 -3.80
C ASP A 41 9.28 -15.63 -4.76
N ASP A 42 8.65 -14.76 -5.55
CA ASP A 42 9.33 -13.91 -6.53
C ASP A 42 9.81 -12.57 -5.93
N LEU A 43 9.36 -12.22 -4.72
CA LEU A 43 9.46 -10.86 -4.17
C LEU A 43 10.91 -10.34 -4.05
N GLU A 44 11.88 -11.22 -3.81
CA GLU A 44 13.29 -10.84 -3.69
C GLU A 44 13.99 -10.60 -5.05
N GLN A 45 13.39 -11.04 -6.15
CA GLN A 45 14.02 -11.06 -7.47
C GLN A 45 13.49 -9.99 -8.42
N ILE A 46 12.45 -9.26 -8.02
CA ILE A 46 11.72 -8.33 -8.87
C ILE A 46 11.85 -6.88 -8.38
N SER A 47 11.65 -5.96 -9.32
CA SER A 47 11.53 -4.53 -9.09
C SER A 47 10.21 -4.02 -9.67
N PRO A 48 9.57 -3.00 -9.07
CA PRO A 48 8.41 -2.35 -9.68
C PRO A 48 8.65 -1.80 -11.09
N ALA A 49 9.91 -1.53 -11.45
CA ALA A 49 10.29 -1.06 -12.79
C ALA A 49 10.21 -2.15 -13.87
N ASP A 50 10.15 -3.42 -13.49
CA ASP A 50 10.09 -4.55 -14.43
C ASP A 50 8.71 -4.65 -15.10
N PHE A 51 7.69 -4.05 -14.47
CA PHE A 51 6.30 -4.11 -14.90
C PHE A 51 5.83 -2.75 -15.41
N THR A 52 5.79 -2.61 -16.73
CA THR A 52 5.34 -1.41 -17.44
C THR A 52 4.26 -1.76 -18.44
N VAL A 53 3.58 -0.77 -19.01
CA VAL A 53 2.64 -1.01 -20.12
C VAL A 53 3.28 -1.70 -21.33
N HIS A 54 4.62 -1.68 -21.45
CA HIS A 54 5.36 -2.31 -22.53
C HIS A 54 5.81 -3.74 -22.20
N THR A 55 6.00 -4.06 -20.92
CA THR A 55 6.56 -5.35 -20.46
C THR A 55 5.54 -6.24 -19.78
N ALA A 56 4.49 -5.67 -19.18
CA ALA A 56 3.55 -6.40 -18.33
C ALA A 56 2.88 -7.58 -19.05
N LEU A 57 2.54 -7.45 -20.34
CA LEU A 57 1.93 -8.55 -21.09
C LEU A 57 2.88 -9.73 -21.32
N GLN A 58 4.19 -9.50 -21.40
CA GLN A 58 5.20 -10.57 -21.55
C GLN A 58 5.45 -11.29 -20.22
N GLN A 59 5.16 -10.61 -19.11
CA GLN A 59 5.31 -11.12 -17.75
C GLN A 59 4.02 -11.76 -17.22
N LEU A 60 2.92 -11.73 -17.98
CA LEU A 60 1.70 -12.40 -17.60
C LEU A 60 1.93 -13.92 -17.66
N PRO A 61 1.78 -14.63 -16.54
CA PRO A 61 1.84 -16.08 -16.57
C PRO A 61 0.56 -16.65 -17.21
N ASP A 62 0.61 -17.92 -17.60
CA ASP A 62 -0.54 -18.63 -18.17
C ASP A 62 -1.66 -18.85 -17.13
N ASP A 63 -1.33 -18.81 -15.84
CA ASP A 63 -2.28 -18.85 -14.73
C ASP A 63 -2.66 -17.44 -14.23
N ASP A 64 -3.68 -17.35 -13.37
CA ASP A 64 -4.02 -16.09 -12.68
C ASP A 64 -3.51 -16.15 -11.23
N PRO A 65 -2.24 -15.77 -10.97
CA PRO A 65 -1.66 -15.84 -9.63
C PRO A 65 -2.39 -14.92 -8.66
N TRP A 66 -2.98 -13.82 -9.14
CA TRP A 66 -3.72 -12.92 -8.28
C TRP A 66 -4.95 -13.61 -7.70
N SER A 67 -5.80 -14.18 -8.54
CA SER A 67 -6.97 -14.93 -8.09
C SER A 67 -6.58 -16.19 -7.31
N ALA A 68 -5.54 -16.91 -7.75
CA ALA A 68 -5.10 -18.15 -7.10
C ALA A 68 -4.49 -17.93 -5.70
N LEU A 69 -3.81 -16.80 -5.47
CA LEU A 69 -3.19 -16.46 -4.18
C LEU A 69 -4.14 -15.71 -3.23
N MET A 70 -5.29 -15.24 -3.71
CA MET A 70 -6.27 -14.59 -2.84
C MET A 70 -6.81 -15.60 -1.83
N SER A 71 -6.60 -15.30 -0.56
CA SER A 71 -7.14 -16.10 0.53
C SER A 71 -8.68 -16.07 0.50
N ARG A 72 -9.29 -17.16 0.95
CA ARG A 72 -10.73 -17.16 1.25
C ARG A 72 -11.06 -16.07 2.27
N PRO A 73 -12.30 -15.55 2.30
CA PRO A 73 -12.74 -14.64 3.34
C PRO A 73 -12.36 -15.15 4.74
N GLN A 74 -11.73 -14.28 5.53
CA GLN A 74 -11.25 -14.62 6.87
C GLN A 74 -12.05 -13.85 7.93
N HIS A 75 -12.32 -14.50 9.06
CA HIS A 75 -12.88 -13.85 10.23
C HIS A 75 -11.75 -13.34 11.12
N LEU A 76 -11.84 -12.08 11.55
CA LEU A 76 -10.95 -11.54 12.56
C LEU A 76 -11.47 -11.95 13.94
N SER A 77 -10.60 -12.51 14.78
CA SER A 77 -10.98 -12.87 16.16
C SER A 77 -11.27 -11.62 16.98
N ALA A 78 -12.13 -11.75 18.00
CA ALA A 78 -12.41 -10.65 18.92
C ALA A 78 -11.13 -10.15 19.62
N GLU A 79 -10.20 -11.05 19.91
CA GLU A 79 -8.88 -10.74 20.47
C GLU A 79 -8.05 -9.87 19.52
N LEU A 80 -7.92 -10.26 18.24
CA LEU A 80 -7.17 -9.48 17.25
C LEU A 80 -7.77 -8.09 17.02
N ILE A 81 -9.10 -7.97 17.07
CA ILE A 81 -9.79 -6.68 17.00
C ILE A 81 -9.47 -5.82 18.23
N ALA A 82 -9.48 -6.40 19.43
CA ALA A 82 -9.14 -5.70 20.66
C ALA A 82 -7.69 -5.20 20.64
N ASP A 83 -6.75 -6.03 20.17
CA ASP A 83 -5.35 -5.64 19.97
C ASP A 83 -5.22 -4.47 18.98
N GLY A 84 -5.94 -4.54 17.86
CA GLY A 84 -5.98 -3.48 16.86
C GLY A 84 -6.43 -2.12 17.43
N HIS A 85 -7.37 -2.11 18.37
CA HIS A 85 -7.82 -0.88 19.03
C HIS A 85 -6.77 -0.27 19.97
N ALA A 86 -5.83 -1.06 20.50
CA ALA A 86 -4.74 -0.56 21.31
C ALA A 86 -3.63 0.11 20.48
N ILE A 87 -3.58 -0.14 19.16
CA ILE A 87 -2.58 0.46 18.26
C ILE A 87 -2.83 1.97 18.15
N PRO A 88 -1.86 2.83 18.49
CA PRO A 88 -2.01 4.27 18.35
C PRO A 88 -2.26 4.66 16.88
N VAL A 89 -3.40 5.29 16.59
CA VAL A 89 -3.72 5.75 15.24
C VAL A 89 -2.84 6.95 14.89
N ALA A 90 -1.72 6.70 14.20
CA ALA A 90 -0.73 7.71 13.79
C ALA A 90 -1.35 8.92 13.06
N ARG A 91 -2.51 8.74 12.40
CA ARG A 91 -3.25 9.80 11.70
C ARG A 91 -3.71 10.93 12.63
N VAL A 92 -4.10 10.64 13.88
CA VAL A 92 -4.62 11.66 14.81
C VAL A 92 -3.48 12.53 15.33
N GLN A 93 -2.35 11.93 15.72
CA GLN A 93 -1.19 12.68 16.21
C GLN A 93 -0.50 13.49 15.12
N ALA A 94 -0.25 12.90 13.95
CA ALA A 94 0.36 13.60 12.83
C ALA A 94 -0.54 14.72 12.26
N MET A 95 -1.86 14.53 12.24
CA MET A 95 -2.82 15.57 11.83
C MET A 95 -2.91 16.71 12.85
N HIS A 96 -2.93 16.41 14.15
CA HIS A 96 -2.88 17.45 15.19
C HIS A 96 -1.57 18.23 15.11
N GLU A 97 -0.44 17.57 14.88
CA GLU A 97 0.85 18.22 14.66
C GLU A 97 0.90 19.08 13.41
N GLY A 98 0.39 18.58 12.28
CA GLY A 98 0.26 19.35 11.05
C GLY A 98 -0.59 20.62 11.24
N LYS A 99 -1.74 20.50 11.93
CA LYS A 99 -2.59 21.63 12.28
C LYS A 99 -1.89 22.62 13.24
N ARG A 100 -1.16 22.13 14.25
CA ARG A 100 -0.36 22.99 15.17
C ARG A 100 0.70 23.79 14.41
N ARG A 101 1.47 23.14 13.53
CA ARG A 101 2.51 23.78 12.71
C ARG A 101 1.92 24.82 11.74
N ALA A 102 0.78 24.50 11.10
CA ALA A 102 0.10 25.44 10.20
C ALA A 102 -0.46 26.67 10.93
N ARG A 103 -0.94 26.51 12.18
CA ARG A 103 -1.39 27.64 13.02
C ARG A 103 -0.24 28.53 13.46
N ALA A 104 0.92 27.95 13.79
CA ALA A 104 2.11 28.69 14.18
C ALA A 104 2.69 29.53 13.03
N ARG A 105 2.64 29.04 11.78
CA ARG A 105 3.06 29.80 10.58
C ARG A 105 2.13 30.95 10.18
N ARG A 106 0.93 31.05 10.76
CA ARG A 106 -0.06 32.10 10.49
C ARG A 106 -0.08 33.21 11.55
N ARG A 107 0.77 33.11 12.58
CA ARG A 107 1.05 34.15 13.55
C ARG A 107 2.41 34.74 13.23
#